data_AF-A0A3S0ZFL8-F1
#
_entry.id   AF-A0A3S0ZFL8-F1
#
_cell.length_a   1.000
_cell.length_b   1.000
_cell.length_c   1.000
_cell.angle_alpha   90.00
_cell.angle_beta   90.00
_cell.angle_gamma   90.00
#
_symmetry.space_group_name_H-M   'P 1'
#
loop_
_entity.id
_entity.type
_entity.pdbx_description
1 polymer ?
#
loop_
_entity_poly.entity_id
_entity_poly.type
_entity_poly.pdbx_seq_one_letter_code
_entity_poly.pdbx_strand_id
1 'polypeptide(L)'
;MSSSVDLTPIAQDGFSSERCEGEQALAACPYMESSPAAMAWLVGAWLRATGQPAPRAVRMSRGYKVHANGMLLSLADPAAIARIE
;
A
#
# COMPACT_ATOMS: atom_id res chain seq x y z
N MET A 1 9.12 -7.36 21.75
CA MET A 1 9.44 -7.66 20.34
C MET A 1 8.24 -7.23 19.50
N SER A 2 8.32 -6.12 18.76
CA SER A 2 7.25 -5.75 17.82
C SER A 2 7.33 -6.74 16.66
N SER A 3 6.42 -7.71 16.64
CA SER A 3 6.16 -8.52 15.46
C SER A 3 5.74 -7.57 14.35
N SER A 4 6.66 -7.30 13.42
CA SER A 4 6.31 -6.60 12.18
C SER A 4 5.27 -7.46 11.48
N VAL A 5 4.00 -7.06 11.53
CA VAL A 5 2.92 -7.75 10.82
C VAL A 5 3.28 -7.76 9.34
N ASP A 6 3.31 -8.94 8.74
CA ASP A 6 3.48 -9.07 7.30
C ASP A 6 2.20 -8.60 6.62
N LEU A 7 2.30 -7.49 5.88
CA LEU A 7 1.18 -6.88 5.19
C LEU A 7 1.17 -7.24 3.70
N THR A 8 2.08 -8.13 3.27
CA THR A 8 2.17 -8.60 1.88
C THR A 8 0.85 -9.18 1.36
N PRO A 9 0.10 -10.01 2.11
CA PRO A 9 -1.18 -10.54 1.63
C PRO A 9 -2.22 -9.43 1.37
N ILE A 10 -2.21 -8.39 2.21
CA ILE A 10 -3.14 -7.26 2.10
C ILE A 10 -2.80 -6.39 0.89
N ALA A 11 -1.51 -6.15 0.65
CA ALA A 11 -1.07 -5.45 -0.55
C ALA A 11 -1.36 -6.26 -1.82
N GLN A 12 -1.22 -7.59 -1.78
CA GLN A 12 -1.57 -8.46 -2.91
C GLN A 12 -3.06 -8.41 -3.25
N ASP A 13 -3.92 -8.32 -2.23
CA ASP A 13 -5.36 -8.11 -2.43
C ASP A 13 -5.63 -6.78 -3.14
N GLY A 14 -5.04 -5.67 -2.66
CA GLY A 14 -5.17 -4.37 -3.32
C GLY A 14 -4.60 -4.33 -4.74
N PHE A 15 -3.48 -5.02 -4.99
CA PHE A 15 -2.91 -5.20 -6.32
C PHE A 15 -3.81 -6.02 -7.24
N SER A 16 -4.58 -6.96 -6.71
CA SER A 16 -5.52 -7.77 -7.51
C SER A 16 -6.85 -7.05 -7.73
N SER A 17 -7.14 -5.98 -6.98
CA SER A 17 -8.36 -5.21 -7.12
C SER A 17 -8.37 -4.47 -8.45
N GLU A 18 -9.20 -4.96 -9.39
CA GLU A 18 -9.08 -4.54 -10.78
C GLU A 18 -9.48 -3.09 -11.06
N ARG A 19 -10.06 -2.39 -10.07
CA ARG A 19 -10.87 -1.18 -10.26
C ARG A 19 -10.43 0.05 -9.47
N CYS A 20 -9.26 0.04 -8.87
CA CYS A 20 -8.94 0.98 -7.79
C CYS A 20 -7.69 1.78 -8.12
N GLU A 21 -7.84 3.00 -8.63
CA GLU A 21 -6.72 3.93 -8.88
C GLU A 21 -6.95 5.25 -8.13
N GLY A 22 -5.88 5.82 -7.57
CA GLY A 22 -5.92 7.12 -6.88
C GLY A 22 -7.01 7.22 -5.80
N GLU A 23 -7.81 8.28 -5.86
CA GLU A 23 -8.87 8.56 -4.88
C GLU A 23 -9.95 7.46 -4.81
N GLN A 24 -10.18 6.73 -5.90
CA GLN A 24 -11.14 5.61 -5.95
C GLN A 24 -10.62 4.39 -5.17
N ALA A 25 -9.30 4.26 -5.03
CA ALA A 25 -8.71 3.20 -4.21
C ALA A 25 -9.01 3.41 -2.73
N LEU A 26 -9.08 4.66 -2.25
CA LEU A 26 -9.46 4.96 -0.87
C LEU A 26 -10.90 4.53 -0.58
N ALA A 27 -11.81 4.82 -1.50
CA ALA A 27 -13.22 4.44 -1.39
C ALA A 27 -13.47 2.92 -1.48
N ALA A 28 -12.63 2.21 -2.25
CA ALA A 28 -12.73 0.76 -2.42
C ALA A 28 -11.99 -0.05 -1.35
N CYS A 29 -11.12 0.61 -0.57
CA CYS A 29 -10.34 -0.04 0.48
C CYS A 29 -11.28 -0.56 1.60
N PRO A 30 -11.30 -1.87 1.90
CA PRO A 30 -12.21 -2.45 2.89
C PRO A 30 -11.77 -2.20 4.35
N TYR A 31 -10.61 -1.58 4.54
CA TYR A 31 -10.02 -1.33 5.86
C TYR A 31 -10.28 0.09 6.35
N MET A 32 -10.21 0.28 7.67
CA MET A 32 -10.30 1.61 8.29
C MET A 32 -9.24 2.55 7.71
N GLU A 33 -9.68 3.75 7.34
CA GLU A 33 -8.81 4.81 6.82
C GLU A 33 -7.63 5.06 7.76
N SER A 34 -6.43 5.28 7.21
CA SER A 34 -5.16 5.44 7.95
C SER A 34 -4.68 4.22 8.75
N SER A 35 -5.33 3.05 8.67
CA SER A 35 -4.80 1.82 9.27
C SER A 35 -3.60 1.26 8.49
N PRO A 36 -2.68 0.50 9.14
CA PRO A 36 -1.62 -0.23 8.45
C PRO A 36 -2.11 -1.14 7.31
N ALA A 37 -3.28 -1.76 7.51
CA ALA A 37 -3.90 -2.60 6.50
C ALA A 37 -4.38 -1.77 5.29
N ALA A 38 -5.06 -0.65 5.53
CA ALA A 38 -5.48 0.25 4.46
C ALA A 38 -4.26 0.76 3.65
N MET A 39 -3.21 1.17 4.35
CA MET A 39 -1.98 1.64 3.69
C MET A 39 -1.32 0.56 2.82
N ALA A 40 -1.23 -0.68 3.32
CA ALA A 40 -0.69 -1.77 2.53
C ALA A 40 -1.53 -2.10 1.29
N TRP A 41 -2.87 -2.10 1.45
CA TRP A 41 -3.80 -2.35 0.36
C TRP A 41 -3.67 -1.28 -0.74
N LEU A 42 -3.62 0.00 -0.35
CA LEU A 42 -3.43 1.13 -1.26
C LEU A 42 -2.09 1.08 -2.00
N VAL A 43 -1.02 0.64 -1.34
CA VAL A 43 0.28 0.37 -1.99
C VAL A 43 0.14 -0.68 -3.08
N GLY A 44 -0.62 -1.75 -2.81
CA GLY A 44 -0.94 -2.77 -3.82
C GLY A 44 -1.61 -2.18 -5.05
N ALA A 45 -2.67 -1.42 -4.83
CA ALA A 45 -3.41 -0.74 -5.90
C ALA A 45 -2.51 0.22 -6.71
N TRP A 46 -1.70 1.02 -6.03
CA TRP A 46 -0.74 1.94 -6.65
C TRP A 46 0.33 1.22 -7.48
N LEU A 47 0.87 0.10 -6.98
CA LEU A 47 1.86 -0.71 -7.73
C LEU A 47 1.24 -1.23 -9.03
N ARG A 48 -0.02 -1.66 -9.01
CA ARG A 48 -0.73 -2.07 -10.23
C ARG A 48 -0.93 -0.89 -11.18
N ALA A 49 -1.45 0.24 -10.69
CA ALA A 49 -1.72 1.43 -11.50
C ALA A 49 -0.45 1.98 -12.18
N THR A 50 0.71 1.85 -11.52
CA THR A 50 2.02 2.29 -12.04
C THR A 50 2.76 1.23 -12.86
N GLY A 51 2.16 0.06 -13.10
CA GLY A 51 2.79 -1.03 -13.85
C GLY A 51 3.97 -1.70 -13.15
N GLN A 52 4.09 -1.55 -11.83
CA GLN A 52 5.11 -2.19 -11.01
C GLN A 52 4.79 -3.68 -10.79
N PRO A 53 5.80 -4.52 -10.48
CA PRO A 53 5.56 -5.92 -10.17
C PRO A 53 4.71 -6.08 -8.90
N ALA A 54 4.09 -7.26 -8.77
CA ALA A 54 3.25 -7.59 -7.63
C ALA A 54 3.96 -7.34 -6.28
N PRO A 55 3.24 -6.93 -5.23
CA PRO A 55 3.84 -6.52 -3.97
C PRO A 55 4.51 -7.69 -3.24
N ARG A 56 5.70 -7.44 -2.70
CA ARG A 56 6.53 -8.39 -1.94
C ARG A 56 7.17 -7.69 -0.75
N ALA A 57 7.30 -8.43 0.35
CA ALA A 57 7.93 -7.98 1.59
C ALA A 57 7.33 -6.65 2.10
N VAL A 58 6.01 -6.55 2.08
CA VAL A 58 5.30 -5.33 2.44
C VAL A 58 5.25 -5.18 3.95
N ARG A 59 5.79 -4.07 4.44
CA ARG A 59 5.86 -3.76 5.87
C ARG A 59 5.72 -2.28 6.13
N MET A 60 5.11 -1.95 7.27
CA MET A 60 5.09 -0.57 7.74
C MET A 60 6.50 -0.09 8.08
N SER A 61 6.76 1.17 7.76
CA SER A 61 7.85 1.94 8.33
C SER A 61 7.28 2.94 9.35
N ARG A 62 8.10 3.89 9.80
CA ARG A 62 7.63 4.94 10.72
C ARG A 62 6.74 5.95 9.97
N GLY A 63 5.65 6.35 10.61
CA GLY A 63 4.67 7.28 10.05
C GLY A 63 3.87 6.66 8.90
N TYR A 64 3.41 7.51 7.98
CA TYR A 64 2.66 7.10 6.79
C TYR A 64 3.58 6.57 5.69
N LYS A 65 4.48 5.63 6.02
CA LYS A 65 5.46 5.09 5.08
C LYS A 65 5.39 3.57 5.05
N VAL A 66 5.46 2.99 3.85
CA VAL A 66 5.41 1.54 3.62
C VAL A 66 6.59 1.11 2.78
N HIS A 67 7.28 0.05 3.19
CA HIS A 67 8.23 -0.63 2.32
C HIS A 67 7.50 -1.67 1.48
N ALA A 68 7.75 -1.68 0.18
CA ALA A 68 7.25 -2.70 -0.74
C ALA A 68 8.22 -2.86 -1.91
N ASN A 69 8.52 -4.11 -2.32
CA ASN A 69 9.41 -4.39 -3.46
C ASN A 69 10.80 -3.72 -3.36
N GLY A 70 11.31 -3.53 -2.13
CA GLY A 70 12.58 -2.82 -1.89
C GLY A 70 12.49 -1.30 -2.05
N MET A 71 11.31 -0.75 -2.33
CA MET A 71 11.03 0.68 -2.35
C MET A 71 10.48 1.15 -1.00
N LEU A 72 10.62 2.44 -0.72
CA LEU A 72 9.91 3.13 0.36
C LEU A 72 8.87 4.06 -0.25
N LEU A 73 7.61 3.92 0.16
CA LEU A 73 6.48 4.67 -0.37
C LEU A 73 5.88 5.55 0.73
N SER A 74 5.53 6.78 0.38
CA SER A 74 4.77 7.70 1.23
C SER A 74 3.28 7.55 0.98
N LEU A 75 2.50 7.48 2.06
CA LEU A 75 1.05 7.53 2.07
C LEU A 75 0.53 8.69 2.93
N ALA A 76 1.37 9.73 3.13
CA ALA A 76 0.94 10.95 3.80
C ALA A 76 -0.23 11.62 3.06
N ASP A 77 -0.26 11.45 1.74
CA ASP A 77 -1.41 11.73 0.89
C ASP A 77 -1.78 10.43 0.14
N PRO A 78 -2.91 9.78 0.49
CA PRO A 78 -3.36 8.56 -0.18
C PRO A 78 -3.67 8.75 -1.67
N ALA A 79 -4.02 9.96 -2.10
CA ALA A 79 -4.27 10.26 -3.52
C ALA A 79 -2.97 10.48 -4.31
N ALA A 80 -1.87 10.81 -3.61
CA ALA A 80 -0.56 11.11 -4.21
C ALA A 80 0.55 10.21 -3.64
N ILE A 81 0.33 8.90 -3.64
CA ILE A 81 1.36 7.93 -3.22
C ILE A 81 2.61 8.13 -4.09
N ALA A 82 3.73 8.39 -3.42
CA ALA A 82 5.00 8.68 -4.05
C ALA A 82 6.11 7.80 -3.48
N ARG A 83 7.04 7.40 -4.34
CA ARG A 83 8.29 6.77 -3.92
C ARG A 83 9.19 7.81 -3.26
N ILE A 84 9.76 7.45 -2.12
CA ILE A 84 10.77 8.23 -1.40
C ILE A 84 12.09 7.46 -1.47
N GLU A 85 13.19 8.18 -1.74
CA GLU A 85 14.55 7.65 -1.69
C GLU A 85 15.13 7.64 -0.27
#